data_AF-A0A3C1C387-F1
#
_entry.id   AF-A0A3C1C387-F1
#
_cell.length_a   1.000
_cell.length_b   1.000
_cell.length_c   1.000
_cell.angle_alpha   90.00
_cell.angle_beta   90.00
_cell.angle_gamma   90.00
#
_symmetry.space_group_name_H-M   'P 1'
#
loop_
_entity.id
_entity.type
_entity.pdbx_description
1 polymer ?
#
loop_
_entity_poly.entity_id
_entity_poly.type
_entity_poly.pdbx_seq_one_letter_code
_entity_poly.pdbx_strand_id
1 'polypeptide(L)'
;MWRRITILSLLCGAAWADSYTGEGWTVRFNRPDQTTTYSSIGDDEYVIREAFLARIDALASNDWACLATYTFSGNTAQLGAAGPILAAMSNALVRGAKLGFVADKDVNIASNYWPGISLTGLSTRAGNRLTLSRAPDDWGIMHDKVGVFWYRAATQAWVLSASWNFTGGASSYQWNILAEIQNNDLAAAYSNEMREMLSGRFHANPAKSHAHDGARFRLADTNMWTNGWVRFGPYPDGTVGGSNALTDVTNAIDAATDEIVFALNKLTRTNVVEALIRACDRGVLVNGTIPKSDRLPGGDSYGTWQMLANPANYATANRAFLYDAYSSAARTNYDAGEADLTHAKYMAIDPRGEHPLVIHGSANWTASALVATNENDENVLFLPHRGMAHAFVAQFNAMTDGTIPWCGLRSGGSSAVSRLSYWLPYTTAYEVVHATNVFDLSAWTNFVQSLPSGRGTNTVTVTNRAERGFYRVRPVP
;
A
#
# COMPACT_ATOMS: atom_id res chain seq x y z
N MET A 1 -26.61 55.86 10.73
CA MET A 1 -26.29 55.11 9.49
C MET A 1 -24.87 54.52 9.64
N TRP A 2 -24.73 53.40 10.33
CA TRP A 2 -23.45 52.68 10.47
C TRP A 2 -23.73 51.20 10.21
N ARG A 3 -23.40 50.73 9.01
CA ARG A 3 -23.56 49.33 8.59
C ARG A 3 -22.39 48.52 9.15
N ARG A 4 -22.68 47.62 10.09
CA ARG A 4 -21.78 46.51 10.44
C ARG A 4 -21.82 45.51 9.28
N ILE A 5 -20.69 45.38 8.59
CA ILE A 5 -20.46 44.32 7.61
C ILE A 5 -20.04 43.08 8.41
N THR A 6 -20.94 42.10 8.47
CA THR A 6 -20.64 40.76 8.96
C THR A 6 -19.85 40.04 7.86
N ILE A 7 -18.54 39.88 8.04
CA ILE A 7 -17.73 38.97 7.22
C ILE A 7 -18.01 37.57 7.74
N LEU A 8 -18.92 36.86 7.06
CA LEU A 8 -19.13 35.44 7.23
C LEU A 8 -18.01 34.72 6.48
N SER A 9 -16.90 34.45 7.15
CA SER A 9 -15.87 33.55 6.66
C SER A 9 -16.42 32.12 6.72
N LEU A 10 -17.03 31.68 5.63
CA LEU A 10 -17.26 30.27 5.31
C LEU A 10 -15.90 29.60 5.15
N LEU A 11 -15.37 29.05 6.24
CA LEU A 11 -14.34 28.03 6.17
C LEU A 11 -15.02 26.77 5.62
N CYS A 12 -15.04 26.63 4.29
CA CYS A 12 -15.26 25.35 3.65
C CYS A 12 -14.16 24.40 4.16
N GLY A 13 -14.58 23.40 4.93
CA GLY A 13 -13.69 22.36 5.45
C GLY A 13 -12.97 21.67 4.30
N ALA A 14 -11.66 21.63 4.40
CA ALA A 14 -10.84 20.81 3.54
C ALA A 14 -11.08 19.34 3.96
N ALA A 15 -11.79 18.56 3.14
CA ALA A 15 -11.88 17.10 3.27
C ALA A 15 -10.59 16.45 2.75
N TRP A 16 -9.64 16.05 3.61
CA TRP A 16 -8.37 15.46 3.18
C TRP A 16 -7.79 14.54 4.28
N ALA A 17 -7.28 13.32 4.03
CA ALA A 17 -7.18 12.57 2.78
C ALA A 17 -6.87 11.08 3.08
N ASP A 18 -7.35 10.14 2.26
CA ASP A 18 -6.73 8.81 2.11
C ASP A 18 -5.50 8.85 1.19
N SER A 19 -4.75 9.94 1.30
CA SER A 19 -3.57 10.21 0.50
C SER A 19 -2.56 10.95 1.38
N TYR A 20 -1.33 10.46 1.36
CA TYR A 20 -0.19 11.04 2.05
C TYR A 20 0.83 11.39 0.99
N THR A 21 1.22 12.66 0.92
CA THR A 21 2.11 13.16 -0.14
C THR A 21 3.38 13.74 0.47
N GLY A 22 4.50 13.48 -0.18
CA GLY A 22 5.77 14.17 0.04
C GLY A 22 6.42 14.54 -1.29
N GLU A 23 7.68 14.98 -1.25
CA GLU A 23 8.39 15.40 -2.46
C GLU A 23 8.64 14.20 -3.38
N GLY A 24 7.98 14.19 -4.53
CA GLY A 24 8.12 13.12 -5.53
C GLY A 24 7.45 11.80 -5.15
N TRP A 25 6.55 11.78 -4.16
CA TRP A 25 5.79 10.58 -3.82
C TRP A 25 4.41 10.84 -3.25
N THR A 26 3.48 9.91 -3.48
CA THR A 26 2.17 9.85 -2.82
C THR A 26 1.85 8.40 -2.44
N VAL A 27 1.30 8.18 -1.26
CA VAL A 27 0.69 6.90 -0.85
C VAL A 27 -0.81 7.10 -0.75
N ARG A 28 -1.61 6.26 -1.41
CA ARG A 28 -3.07 6.36 -1.43
C ARG A 28 -3.69 5.03 -1.03
N PHE A 29 -4.81 5.04 -0.33
CA PHE A 29 -5.58 3.84 -0.07
C PHE A 29 -7.07 4.12 -0.24
N ASN A 30 -7.82 3.18 -0.77
CA ASN A 30 -9.26 3.35 -0.91
C ASN A 30 -9.99 3.07 0.40
N ARG A 31 -11.21 3.59 0.49
CA ARG A 31 -12.15 3.37 1.60
C ARG A 31 -13.34 2.54 1.11
N PRO A 32 -13.33 1.20 1.30
CA PRO A 32 -14.42 0.36 0.85
C PRO A 32 -15.71 0.65 1.62
N ASP A 33 -16.86 0.56 0.95
CA ASP A 33 -18.20 0.79 1.52
C ASP A 33 -19.07 -0.48 1.56
N GLN A 34 -18.64 -1.55 0.89
CA GLN A 34 -19.35 -2.83 0.72
C GLN A 34 -20.65 -2.81 -0.10
N THR A 35 -21.00 -1.71 -0.76
CA THR A 35 -22.31 -1.60 -1.42
C THR A 35 -22.26 -1.32 -2.91
N THR A 36 -21.16 -0.77 -3.47
CA THR A 36 -21.02 -0.48 -4.92
C THR A 36 -22.22 0.28 -5.53
N THR A 37 -22.91 1.12 -4.76
CA THR A 37 -24.10 1.82 -5.25
C THR A 37 -23.79 3.28 -5.59
N TYR A 38 -24.39 3.79 -6.67
CA TYR A 38 -24.27 5.21 -7.05
C TYR A 38 -24.64 6.18 -5.93
N SER A 39 -25.58 5.79 -5.07
CA SER A 39 -26.08 6.58 -3.95
C SER A 39 -25.17 6.59 -2.72
N SER A 40 -24.17 5.70 -2.67
CA SER A 40 -23.31 5.49 -1.49
C SER A 40 -21.83 5.77 -1.73
N ILE A 41 -21.43 6.02 -2.98
CA ILE A 41 -20.01 6.23 -3.31
C ILE A 41 -19.45 7.38 -2.49
N GLY A 42 -18.47 7.07 -1.66
CA GLY A 42 -17.67 8.08 -0.99
C GLY A 42 -16.61 8.66 -1.92
N ASP A 43 -16.27 9.94 -1.74
CA ASP A 43 -15.27 10.64 -2.56
C ASP A 43 -13.90 9.92 -2.63
N ASP A 44 -13.57 9.12 -1.60
CA ASP A 44 -12.28 8.44 -1.46
C ASP A 44 -12.27 6.95 -1.89
N GLU A 45 -13.43 6.39 -2.26
CA GLU A 45 -13.56 4.96 -2.55
C GLU A 45 -12.79 4.54 -3.82
N TYR A 46 -12.67 5.44 -4.79
CA TYR A 46 -12.00 5.19 -6.06
C TYR A 46 -10.66 5.93 -6.20
N VAL A 47 -10.10 6.46 -5.10
CA VAL A 47 -8.90 7.32 -5.13
C VAL A 47 -7.68 6.68 -5.82
N ILE A 48 -7.54 5.35 -5.75
CA ILE A 48 -6.47 4.62 -6.47
C ILE A 48 -6.73 4.67 -7.97
N ARG A 49 -7.95 4.37 -8.44
CA ARG A 49 -8.33 4.49 -9.85
C ARG A 49 -8.06 5.91 -10.35
N GLU A 50 -8.49 6.92 -9.60
CA GLU A 50 -8.31 8.33 -9.97
C GLU A 50 -6.84 8.72 -10.14
N ALA A 51 -5.94 8.14 -9.35
CA ALA A 51 -4.50 8.36 -9.52
C ALA A 51 -3.99 7.83 -10.87
N PHE A 52 -4.44 6.64 -11.29
CA PHE A 52 -4.13 6.12 -12.62
C PHE A 52 -4.72 6.99 -13.73
N LEU A 53 -5.99 7.39 -13.61
CA LEU A 53 -6.66 8.25 -14.60
C LEU A 53 -5.93 9.58 -14.76
N ALA A 54 -5.59 10.24 -13.66
CA ALA A 54 -4.83 11.50 -13.68
C ALA A 54 -3.50 11.36 -14.44
N ARG A 55 -2.79 10.24 -14.28
CA ARG A 55 -1.54 9.99 -14.99
C ARG A 55 -1.73 9.72 -16.48
N ILE A 56 -2.76 8.98 -16.86
CA ILE A 56 -3.11 8.73 -18.27
C ILE A 56 -3.55 10.03 -18.95
N ASP A 57 -4.38 10.83 -18.29
CA ASP A 57 -4.92 12.07 -18.84
C ASP A 57 -3.84 13.14 -19.03
N ALA A 58 -2.80 13.13 -18.20
CA ALA A 58 -1.64 14.01 -18.36
C ALA A 58 -0.74 13.67 -19.56
N LEU A 59 -0.90 12.49 -20.20
CA LEU A 59 -0.04 12.09 -21.32
C LEU A 59 -0.28 12.98 -22.56
N ALA A 60 0.79 13.55 -23.08
CA ALA A 60 0.83 14.33 -24.31
C ALA A 60 1.37 13.50 -25.50
N SER A 61 1.46 14.14 -26.66
CA SER A 61 1.99 13.51 -27.87
C SER A 61 3.43 13.01 -27.66
N ASN A 62 3.69 11.75 -28.04
CA ASN A 62 4.96 11.03 -27.86
C ASN A 62 5.39 10.73 -26.42
N ASP A 63 4.59 11.04 -25.41
CA ASP A 63 4.76 10.45 -24.08
C ASP A 63 4.54 8.93 -24.16
N TRP A 64 5.10 8.18 -23.22
CA TRP A 64 4.95 6.72 -23.18
C TRP A 64 4.39 6.28 -21.83
N ALA A 65 3.45 5.33 -21.84
CA ALA A 65 3.00 4.68 -20.63
C ALA A 65 2.70 3.20 -20.87
N CYS A 66 2.81 2.40 -19.81
CA CYS A 66 2.35 1.02 -19.81
C CYS A 66 1.63 0.70 -18.51
N LEU A 67 0.52 -0.01 -18.61
CA LEU A 67 -0.27 -0.48 -17.48
C LEU A 67 -0.25 -2.01 -17.46
N ALA A 68 -0.23 -2.62 -16.27
CA ALA A 68 -0.41 -4.06 -16.11
C ALA A 68 -1.36 -4.37 -14.96
N THR A 69 -2.24 -5.36 -15.16
CA THR A 69 -3.18 -5.80 -14.13
C THR A 69 -3.60 -7.27 -14.28
N TYR A 70 -3.74 -7.97 -13.15
CA TYR A 70 -4.21 -9.34 -13.09
C TYR A 70 -5.70 -9.50 -13.43
N THR A 71 -6.55 -8.57 -13.00
CA THR A 71 -7.98 -8.59 -13.32
C THR A 71 -8.44 -7.21 -13.77
N PHE A 72 -9.35 -7.20 -14.76
CA PHE A 72 -9.80 -5.97 -15.40
C PHE A 72 -11.31 -6.02 -15.62
N SER A 73 -12.04 -5.18 -14.89
CA SER A 73 -13.52 -5.16 -14.99
C SER A 73 -14.13 -3.85 -14.45
N GLY A 74 -15.47 -3.77 -14.47
CA GLY A 74 -16.23 -2.60 -14.04
C GLY A 74 -16.65 -1.72 -15.20
N ASN A 75 -17.95 -1.76 -15.50
CA ASN A 75 -18.53 -1.29 -16.76
C ASN A 75 -19.37 0.00 -16.63
N THR A 76 -18.93 0.96 -15.81
CA THR A 76 -19.59 2.27 -15.69
C THR A 76 -18.56 3.38 -15.54
N ALA A 77 -18.95 4.63 -15.84
CA ALA A 77 -18.06 5.78 -15.72
C ALA A 77 -17.66 6.07 -14.27
N GLN A 78 -18.58 5.86 -13.32
CA GLN A 78 -18.41 6.27 -11.92
C GLN A 78 -17.94 5.14 -11.01
N LEU A 79 -18.41 3.90 -11.25
CA LEU A 79 -18.15 2.72 -10.40
C LEU A 79 -17.20 1.70 -11.07
N GLY A 80 -16.94 1.86 -12.37
CA GLY A 80 -16.05 0.96 -13.09
C GLY A 80 -14.58 1.31 -12.87
N ALA A 81 -13.69 0.34 -13.10
CA ALA A 81 -12.27 0.62 -13.29
C ALA A 81 -11.90 0.48 -14.77
N ALA A 82 -12.31 -0.63 -15.40
CA ALA A 82 -11.99 -0.90 -16.80
C ALA A 82 -12.51 0.16 -17.77
N GLY A 83 -13.79 0.55 -17.64
CA GLY A 83 -14.38 1.56 -18.52
C GLY A 83 -13.66 2.91 -18.49
N PRO A 84 -13.51 3.56 -17.32
CA PRO A 84 -12.79 4.82 -17.20
C PRO A 84 -11.33 4.75 -17.67
N ILE A 85 -10.61 3.67 -17.36
CA ILE A 85 -9.22 3.47 -17.81
C ILE A 85 -9.18 3.38 -19.35
N LEU A 86 -10.05 2.59 -19.97
CA LEU A 86 -10.13 2.47 -21.42
C LEU A 86 -10.49 3.79 -22.11
N ALA A 87 -11.40 4.57 -21.53
CA ALA A 87 -11.76 5.90 -22.03
C ALA A 87 -10.55 6.86 -21.99
N ALA A 88 -9.86 6.92 -20.85
CA ALA A 88 -8.65 7.75 -20.70
C ALA A 88 -7.53 7.32 -21.66
N MET A 89 -7.31 6.00 -21.82
CA MET A 89 -6.33 5.47 -22.77
C MET A 89 -6.70 5.80 -24.22
N SER A 90 -7.98 5.69 -24.59
CA SER A 90 -8.45 6.06 -25.92
C SER A 90 -8.16 7.53 -26.23
N ASN A 91 -8.40 8.42 -25.27
CA ASN A 91 -8.13 9.85 -25.39
C ASN A 91 -6.62 10.14 -25.48
N ALA A 92 -5.80 9.48 -24.67
CA ALA A 92 -4.34 9.60 -24.74
C ALA A 92 -3.79 9.15 -26.10
N LEU A 93 -4.31 8.06 -26.67
CA LEU A 93 -3.95 7.61 -28.02
C LEU A 93 -4.32 8.66 -29.08
N VAL A 94 -5.48 9.32 -28.95
CA VAL A 94 -5.88 10.44 -29.83
C VAL A 94 -4.93 11.62 -29.71
N ARG A 95 -4.42 11.93 -28.50
CA ARG A 95 -3.39 12.96 -28.29
C ARG A 95 -2.01 12.58 -28.85
N GLY A 96 -1.83 11.33 -29.28
CA GLY A 96 -0.57 10.83 -29.83
C GLY A 96 0.39 10.25 -28.78
N ALA A 97 -0.09 9.95 -27.57
CA ALA A 97 0.68 9.21 -26.57
C ALA A 97 0.87 7.74 -27.00
N LYS A 98 1.99 7.12 -26.63
CA LYS A 98 2.29 5.71 -26.90
C LYS A 98 1.91 4.89 -25.68
N LEU A 99 0.97 3.96 -25.85
CA LEU A 99 0.48 3.13 -24.75
C LEU A 99 0.83 1.66 -24.93
N GLY A 100 1.21 1.02 -23.83
CA GLY A 100 1.24 -0.42 -23.64
C GLY A 100 0.17 -0.86 -22.62
N PHE A 101 -0.34 -2.09 -22.77
CA PHE A 101 -1.13 -2.75 -21.76
C PHE A 101 -0.75 -4.22 -21.68
N VAL A 102 -0.47 -4.70 -20.48
CA VAL A 102 -0.18 -6.10 -20.19
C VAL A 102 -1.32 -6.66 -19.35
N ALA A 103 -1.94 -7.74 -19.82
CA ALA A 103 -3.07 -8.36 -19.15
C ALA A 103 -2.73 -9.81 -18.76
N ASP A 104 -3.31 -10.27 -17.66
CA ASP A 104 -3.25 -11.69 -17.33
C ASP A 104 -4.07 -12.53 -18.33
N LYS A 105 -3.81 -13.83 -18.38
CA LYS A 105 -4.47 -14.79 -19.26
C LYS A 105 -5.99 -14.78 -19.10
N ASP A 106 -6.49 -14.59 -17.88
CA ASP A 106 -7.92 -14.65 -17.55
C ASP A 106 -8.65 -13.31 -17.81
N VAL A 107 -7.93 -12.25 -18.19
CA VAL A 107 -8.56 -10.99 -18.62
C VAL A 107 -9.21 -11.17 -20.00
N ASN A 108 -10.52 -10.93 -20.07
CA ASN A 108 -11.22 -10.85 -21.34
C ASN A 108 -10.93 -9.52 -22.06
N ILE A 109 -9.89 -9.54 -22.89
CA ILE A 109 -9.42 -8.39 -23.67
C ILE A 109 -10.41 -7.93 -24.76
N ALA A 110 -11.42 -8.73 -25.10
CA ALA A 110 -12.41 -8.41 -26.13
C ALA A 110 -13.70 -7.80 -25.56
N SER A 111 -13.92 -7.87 -24.24
CA SER A 111 -15.07 -7.27 -23.57
C SER A 111 -15.13 -5.77 -23.81
N ASN A 112 -16.28 -5.29 -24.28
CA ASN A 112 -16.57 -3.86 -24.36
C ASN A 112 -17.04 -3.36 -23.00
N TYR A 113 -16.28 -2.44 -22.42
CA TYR A 113 -16.66 -1.68 -21.25
C TYR A 113 -17.07 -0.26 -21.67
N TRP A 114 -17.81 0.44 -20.85
CA TRP A 114 -18.22 1.82 -21.05
C TRP A 114 -17.00 2.66 -21.45
N PRO A 115 -17.08 3.51 -22.48
CA PRO A 115 -18.27 3.86 -23.28
C PRO A 115 -18.52 2.97 -24.52
N GLY A 116 -18.08 1.71 -24.52
CA GLY A 116 -18.13 0.79 -25.66
C GLY A 116 -16.75 0.48 -26.25
N ILE A 117 -15.72 0.48 -25.40
CA ILE A 117 -14.30 0.31 -25.75
C ILE A 117 -13.80 -1.01 -25.15
N SER A 118 -12.90 -1.69 -25.86
CA SER A 118 -12.19 -2.88 -25.36
C SER A 118 -10.68 -2.71 -25.57
N LEU A 119 -9.87 -3.49 -24.84
CA LEU A 119 -8.41 -3.53 -25.05
C LEU A 119 -8.08 -3.95 -26.49
N THR A 120 -8.78 -4.98 -26.99
CA THR A 120 -8.64 -5.44 -28.39
C THR A 120 -8.97 -4.31 -29.35
N GLY A 121 -10.11 -3.61 -29.15
CA GLY A 121 -10.51 -2.49 -29.99
C GLY A 121 -9.48 -1.36 -30.03
N LEU A 122 -8.85 -1.03 -28.89
CA LEU A 122 -7.74 -0.05 -28.86
C LEU A 122 -6.47 -0.56 -29.54
N SER A 123 -6.21 -1.86 -29.52
CA SER A 123 -5.03 -2.46 -30.17
C SER A 123 -5.17 -2.60 -31.69
N THR A 124 -6.40 -2.71 -32.20
CA THR A 124 -6.70 -2.87 -33.63
C THR A 124 -7.17 -1.58 -34.31
N ARG A 125 -7.29 -0.46 -33.57
CA ARG A 125 -7.72 0.83 -34.14
C ARG A 125 -6.77 1.32 -35.23
N ALA A 126 -7.30 2.10 -36.17
CA ALA A 126 -6.49 2.79 -37.17
C ALA A 126 -5.62 3.90 -36.53
N GLY A 127 -4.44 4.14 -37.09
CA GLY A 127 -3.50 5.15 -36.62
C GLY A 127 -2.71 4.72 -35.38
N ASN A 128 -2.66 5.59 -34.37
CA ASN A 128 -1.94 5.36 -33.12
C ASN A 128 -2.70 4.33 -32.25
N ARG A 129 -2.13 3.12 -32.12
CA ARG A 129 -2.76 1.95 -31.50
C ARG A 129 -2.13 1.61 -30.15
N LEU A 130 -2.90 0.94 -29.31
CA LEU A 130 -2.40 0.32 -28.09
C LEU A 130 -1.47 -0.86 -28.44
N THR A 131 -0.31 -0.95 -27.78
CA THR A 131 0.48 -2.19 -27.77
C THR A 131 -0.10 -3.08 -26.67
N LEU A 132 -0.70 -4.19 -27.05
CA LEU A 132 -1.37 -5.10 -26.11
C LEU A 132 -0.62 -6.43 -26.04
N SER A 133 -0.37 -6.89 -24.83
CA SER A 133 0.11 -8.25 -24.56
C SER A 133 -0.77 -8.91 -23.50
N ARG A 134 -0.95 -10.21 -23.63
CA ARG A 134 -1.68 -11.04 -22.67
C ARG A 134 -0.81 -12.23 -22.29
N ALA A 135 -0.75 -12.54 -21.00
CA ALA A 135 -0.05 -13.71 -20.51
C ALA A 135 -0.54 -15.00 -21.22
N PRO A 136 0.35 -15.99 -21.42
CA PRO A 136 -0.02 -17.27 -22.00
C PRO A 136 -1.00 -18.03 -21.11
N ASP A 137 -1.76 -18.96 -21.71
CA ASP A 137 -2.64 -19.86 -20.97
C ASP A 137 -1.84 -21.05 -20.41
N ASP A 138 -1.06 -20.78 -19.38
CA ASP A 138 -0.28 -21.79 -18.64
C ASP A 138 -0.49 -21.67 -17.12
N TRP A 139 0.40 -22.29 -16.33
CA TRP A 139 0.28 -22.33 -14.88
C TRP A 139 0.63 -21.00 -14.19
N GLY A 140 1.53 -20.21 -14.78
CA GLY A 140 1.93 -18.95 -14.21
C GLY A 140 0.90 -17.85 -14.48
N ILE A 141 1.03 -16.75 -13.75
CA ILE A 141 0.11 -15.61 -13.87
C ILE A 141 0.88 -14.30 -13.98
N MET A 142 0.32 -13.36 -14.74
CA MET A 142 0.78 -11.97 -14.69
C MET A 142 0.02 -11.27 -13.57
N HIS A 143 0.69 -11.09 -12.44
CA HIS A 143 0.07 -10.63 -11.21
C HIS A 143 0.53 -9.21 -10.83
N ASP A 144 1.10 -8.45 -11.74
CA ASP A 144 1.34 -7.02 -11.53
C ASP A 144 0.03 -6.20 -11.44
N LYS A 145 0.12 -5.05 -10.75
CA LYS A 145 -0.91 -3.99 -10.67
C LYS A 145 -0.22 -2.63 -10.71
N VAL A 146 0.27 -2.29 -11.89
CA VAL A 146 1.27 -1.23 -12.05
C VAL A 146 0.94 -0.30 -13.19
N GLY A 147 1.44 0.93 -13.09
CA GLY A 147 1.45 1.90 -14.17
C GLY A 147 2.80 2.59 -14.22
N VAL A 148 3.43 2.62 -15.37
CA VAL A 148 4.66 3.39 -15.62
C VAL A 148 4.35 4.47 -16.65
N PHE A 149 4.74 5.71 -16.36
CA PHE A 149 4.42 6.89 -17.16
C PHE A 149 5.67 7.72 -17.39
N TRP A 150 5.97 8.04 -18.64
CA TRP A 150 7.09 8.90 -19.05
C TRP A 150 6.57 10.13 -19.77
N TYR A 151 6.76 11.28 -19.13
CA TYR A 151 6.40 12.59 -19.66
C TYR A 151 7.64 13.19 -20.33
N ARG A 152 7.73 13.05 -21.65
CA ARG A 152 8.90 13.40 -22.45
C ARG A 152 9.28 14.87 -22.30
N ALA A 153 8.30 15.76 -22.38
CA ALA A 153 8.53 17.20 -22.29
C ALA A 153 9.08 17.62 -20.91
N ALA A 154 8.61 16.96 -19.84
CA ALA A 154 9.06 17.23 -18.48
C ALA A 154 10.35 16.48 -18.12
N THR A 155 10.79 15.51 -18.94
CA THR A 155 11.88 14.57 -18.61
C THR A 155 11.68 13.85 -17.28
N GLN A 156 10.42 13.60 -16.93
CA GLN A 156 10.00 13.02 -15.65
C GLN A 156 9.22 11.74 -15.88
N ALA A 157 9.41 10.79 -14.98
CA ALA A 157 8.67 9.55 -14.98
C ALA A 157 8.05 9.24 -13.62
N TRP A 158 6.93 8.53 -13.67
CA TRP A 158 6.17 8.10 -12.51
C TRP A 158 5.92 6.60 -12.58
N VAL A 159 6.02 5.94 -11.42
CA VAL A 159 5.63 4.55 -11.21
C VAL A 159 4.52 4.52 -10.18
N LEU A 160 3.42 3.88 -10.53
CA LEU A 160 2.32 3.53 -9.65
C LEU A 160 2.39 2.03 -9.42
N SER A 161 2.60 1.60 -8.19
CA SER A 161 2.60 0.19 -7.78
C SER A 161 1.58 -0.01 -6.68
N ALA A 162 0.63 -0.91 -6.89
CA ALA A 162 -0.49 -1.10 -5.97
C ALA A 162 -0.73 -2.57 -5.64
N SER A 163 -1.52 -2.79 -4.59
CA SER A 163 -2.17 -4.09 -4.36
C SER A 163 -3.48 -4.25 -5.14
N TRP A 164 -3.94 -3.17 -5.79
CA TRP A 164 -5.27 -2.95 -6.37
C TRP A 164 -5.42 -3.51 -7.79
N ASN A 165 -6.26 -4.53 -7.92
CA ASN A 165 -6.76 -4.99 -9.22
C ASN A 165 -7.58 -3.91 -9.92
N PHE A 166 -7.54 -3.82 -11.24
CA PHE A 166 -8.26 -2.78 -11.98
C PHE A 166 -9.74 -3.16 -12.16
N THR A 167 -10.45 -3.27 -11.05
CA THR A 167 -11.88 -3.61 -10.98
C THR A 167 -12.62 -2.66 -10.06
N GLY A 168 -13.92 -2.46 -10.30
CA GLY A 168 -14.76 -1.69 -9.37
C GLY A 168 -14.85 -2.36 -8.00
N GLY A 169 -14.92 -3.70 -7.98
CA GLY A 169 -14.96 -4.47 -6.73
C GLY A 169 -13.73 -4.29 -5.86
N ALA A 170 -12.53 -4.16 -6.45
CA ALA A 170 -11.32 -3.88 -5.68
C ALA A 170 -11.33 -2.48 -5.04
N SER A 171 -12.09 -1.52 -5.59
CA SER A 171 -12.29 -0.21 -4.97
C SER A 171 -13.34 -0.23 -3.87
N SER A 172 -14.43 -0.98 -4.06
CA SER A 172 -15.61 -0.90 -3.18
C SER A 172 -15.66 -1.95 -2.07
N TYR A 173 -15.08 -3.13 -2.29
CA TYR A 173 -15.18 -4.28 -1.37
C TYR A 173 -13.88 -4.58 -0.63
N GLN A 174 -12.76 -3.99 -1.03
CA GLN A 174 -11.44 -4.42 -0.60
C GLN A 174 -10.61 -3.24 -0.13
N TRP A 175 -9.89 -3.38 0.98
CA TRP A 175 -8.86 -2.43 1.38
C TRP A 175 -7.61 -2.63 0.52
N ASN A 176 -7.30 -1.65 -0.31
CA ASN A 176 -6.10 -1.62 -1.15
C ASN A 176 -5.24 -0.39 -0.86
N ILE A 177 -4.00 -0.44 -1.33
CA ILE A 177 -3.03 0.64 -1.20
C ILE A 177 -2.20 0.77 -2.48
N LEU A 178 -1.79 2.00 -2.78
CA LEU A 178 -0.97 2.41 -3.91
C LEU A 178 0.21 3.25 -3.40
N ALA A 179 1.41 2.92 -3.86
CA ALA A 179 2.56 3.82 -3.85
C ALA A 179 2.76 4.43 -5.24
N GLU A 180 2.77 5.75 -5.30
CA GLU A 180 2.99 6.56 -6.50
C GLU A 180 4.32 7.31 -6.34
N ILE A 181 5.29 7.05 -7.21
CA ILE A 181 6.67 7.48 -7.04
C ILE A 181 7.18 8.14 -8.32
N GLN A 182 7.67 9.38 -8.19
CA GLN A 182 8.36 10.09 -9.27
C GLN A 182 9.85 9.77 -9.23
N ASN A 183 10.29 8.85 -10.08
CA ASN A 183 11.71 8.52 -10.17
C ASN A 183 12.04 7.88 -11.53
N ASN A 184 13.01 8.46 -12.24
CA ASN A 184 13.39 8.00 -13.59
C ASN A 184 14.12 6.65 -13.57
N ASP A 185 14.93 6.34 -12.55
CA ASP A 185 15.64 5.07 -12.44
C ASP A 185 14.67 3.92 -12.15
N LEU A 186 13.75 4.13 -11.20
CA LEU A 186 12.68 3.20 -10.90
C LEU A 186 11.78 2.99 -12.12
N ALA A 187 11.37 4.07 -12.78
CA ALA A 187 10.58 3.97 -13.99
C ALA A 187 11.33 3.24 -15.10
N ALA A 188 12.65 3.36 -15.21
CA ALA A 188 13.44 2.60 -16.19
C ALA A 188 13.39 1.11 -15.91
N ALA A 189 13.51 0.70 -14.64
CA ALA A 189 13.38 -0.69 -14.22
C ALA A 189 12.00 -1.28 -14.55
N TYR A 190 10.92 -0.61 -14.15
CA TYR A 190 9.55 -1.02 -14.51
C TYR A 190 9.32 -1.01 -16.02
N SER A 191 9.90 -0.04 -16.75
CA SER A 191 9.75 -0.01 -18.21
C SER A 191 10.43 -1.21 -18.88
N ASN A 192 11.55 -1.68 -18.34
CA ASN A 192 12.21 -2.88 -18.84
C ASN A 192 11.36 -4.12 -18.57
N GLU A 193 10.83 -4.27 -17.36
CA GLU A 193 9.89 -5.35 -17.02
C GLU A 193 8.66 -5.35 -17.94
N MET A 194 8.02 -4.19 -18.12
CA MET A 194 6.88 -4.05 -19.03
C MET A 194 7.25 -4.39 -20.47
N ARG A 195 8.47 -4.08 -20.94
CA ARG A 195 8.90 -4.42 -22.31
C ARG A 195 9.11 -5.92 -22.50
N GLU A 196 9.58 -6.64 -21.48
CA GLU A 196 9.67 -8.10 -21.52
C GLU A 196 8.27 -8.70 -21.72
N MET A 197 7.30 -8.31 -20.88
CA MET A 197 5.92 -8.80 -20.96
C MET A 197 5.18 -8.34 -22.23
N LEU A 198 5.37 -7.10 -22.68
CA LEU A 198 4.85 -6.62 -23.96
C LEU A 198 5.43 -7.38 -25.16
N SER A 199 6.61 -8.00 -25.00
CA SER A 199 7.24 -8.86 -26.00
C SER A 199 6.83 -10.35 -25.87
N GLY A 200 5.87 -10.67 -24.99
CA GLY A 200 5.42 -12.04 -24.75
C GLY A 200 6.35 -12.87 -23.84
N ARG A 201 7.30 -12.23 -23.15
CA ARG A 201 8.21 -12.89 -22.21
C ARG A 201 7.69 -12.71 -20.78
N PHE A 202 6.84 -13.64 -20.38
CA PHE A 202 6.27 -13.76 -19.04
C PHE A 202 7.04 -14.80 -18.22
N HIS A 203 6.64 -14.95 -16.96
CA HIS A 203 7.18 -15.84 -15.93
C HIS A 203 8.02 -17.03 -16.42
N ALA A 204 7.43 -18.03 -17.07
CA ALA A 204 8.11 -19.28 -17.41
C ALA A 204 9.01 -19.17 -18.66
N ASN A 205 9.07 -17.99 -19.30
CA ASN A 205 9.83 -17.79 -20.52
C ASN A 205 11.34 -17.67 -20.20
N PRO A 206 12.20 -18.60 -20.66
CA PRO A 206 13.62 -18.60 -20.35
C PRO A 206 14.39 -17.43 -21.00
N ALA A 207 13.77 -16.72 -21.96
CA ALA A 207 14.34 -15.53 -22.58
C ALA A 207 13.94 -14.22 -21.87
N LYS A 208 13.12 -14.29 -20.80
CA LYS A 208 12.83 -13.12 -19.97
C LYS A 208 14.13 -12.65 -19.31
N SER A 209 14.46 -11.37 -19.52
CA SER A 209 15.61 -10.76 -18.86
C SER A 209 15.32 -10.46 -17.39
N HIS A 210 16.32 -10.66 -16.53
CA HIS A 210 16.28 -10.26 -15.12
C HIS A 210 17.25 -9.11 -14.80
N ALA A 211 17.79 -8.43 -15.84
CA ALA A 211 18.81 -7.39 -15.64
C ALA A 211 18.30 -6.15 -14.87
N HIS A 212 16.99 -5.94 -14.84
CA HIS A 212 16.34 -4.87 -14.07
C HIS A 212 15.85 -5.32 -12.69
N ASP A 213 15.96 -6.61 -12.33
CA ASP A 213 15.69 -7.09 -10.98
C ASP A 213 16.77 -6.57 -10.00
N GLY A 214 16.34 -6.11 -8.83
CA GLY A 214 17.23 -5.50 -7.84
C GLY A 214 17.66 -4.07 -8.19
N ALA A 215 17.07 -3.45 -9.22
CA ALA A 215 17.36 -2.07 -9.59
C ALA A 215 17.15 -1.13 -8.40
N ARG A 216 18.13 -0.25 -8.18
CA ARG A 216 18.16 0.69 -7.06
C ARG A 216 17.73 2.08 -7.51
N PHE A 217 17.11 2.83 -6.61
CA PHE A 217 16.71 4.20 -6.86
C PHE A 217 16.79 5.04 -5.58
N ARG A 218 16.76 6.36 -5.74
CA ARG A 218 16.73 7.31 -4.64
C ARG A 218 15.82 8.48 -4.98
N LEU A 219 14.94 8.84 -4.05
CA LEU A 219 14.12 10.05 -4.16
C LEU A 219 14.95 11.29 -3.79
N ALA A 220 14.53 12.44 -4.30
CA ALA A 220 15.13 13.72 -3.91
C ALA A 220 14.86 14.04 -2.42
N ASP A 221 13.76 13.52 -1.86
CA ASP A 221 13.41 13.65 -0.45
C ASP A 221 14.49 13.07 0.48
N THR A 222 14.92 13.88 1.46
CA THR A 222 15.86 13.50 2.52
C THR A 222 15.33 12.44 3.50
N ASN A 223 14.05 12.11 3.44
CA ASN A 223 13.42 11.08 4.28
C ASN A 223 13.82 9.63 3.93
N MET A 224 14.59 9.41 2.85
CA MET A 224 15.20 8.11 2.56
C MET A 224 16.54 7.92 3.26
N TRP A 225 16.65 6.94 4.16
CA TRP A 225 17.90 6.68 4.88
C TRP A 225 18.92 5.85 4.07
N THR A 226 18.47 5.16 3.01
CA THR A 226 19.33 4.48 2.03
C THR A 226 18.64 4.42 0.65
N ASN A 227 19.25 3.80 -0.36
CA ASN A 227 18.61 3.60 -1.66
C ASN A 227 17.47 2.58 -1.53
N GLY A 228 16.34 2.86 -2.16
CA GLY A 228 15.28 1.88 -2.37
C GLY A 228 15.67 0.92 -3.48
N TRP A 229 14.95 -0.21 -3.55
CA TRP A 229 15.12 -1.17 -4.63
C TRP A 229 13.82 -1.87 -4.96
N VAL A 230 13.77 -2.47 -6.15
CA VAL A 230 12.61 -3.24 -6.62
C VAL A 230 13.05 -4.65 -6.99
N ARG A 231 12.16 -5.60 -6.75
CA ARG A 231 12.27 -6.99 -7.22
C ARG A 231 11.16 -7.31 -8.20
N PHE A 232 11.47 -8.08 -9.23
CA PHE A 232 10.52 -8.55 -10.23
C PHE A 232 10.54 -10.07 -10.31
N GLY A 233 9.36 -10.67 -10.11
CA GLY A 233 9.16 -12.09 -10.26
C GLY A 233 9.04 -12.50 -11.75
N PRO A 234 9.31 -13.77 -12.05
CA PRO A 234 9.93 -14.76 -11.19
C PRO A 234 11.44 -14.50 -11.01
N TYR A 235 12.05 -15.16 -10.04
CA TYR A 235 13.41 -14.85 -9.60
C TYR A 235 14.46 -15.77 -10.25
N PRO A 236 15.71 -15.30 -10.41
CA PRO A 236 16.80 -16.13 -10.96
C PRO A 236 17.23 -17.26 -10.02
N ASP A 237 16.93 -17.17 -8.73
CA ASP A 237 17.32 -18.16 -7.72
C ASP A 237 16.18 -18.37 -6.71
N GLY A 238 15.54 -19.54 -6.80
CA GLY A 238 14.43 -19.95 -5.94
C GLY A 238 14.84 -20.62 -4.62
N THR A 239 16.11 -20.54 -4.22
CA THR A 239 16.56 -21.08 -2.93
C THR A 239 16.31 -20.10 -1.78
N VAL A 240 16.14 -20.63 -0.57
CA VAL A 240 16.12 -19.79 0.65
C VAL A 240 17.51 -19.16 0.82
N GLY A 241 17.57 -17.83 0.93
CA GLY A 241 18.83 -17.07 0.96
C GLY A 241 19.38 -16.72 -0.42
N GLY A 242 18.72 -17.16 -1.49
CA GLY A 242 19.06 -16.82 -2.87
C GLY A 242 18.71 -15.39 -3.27
N SER A 243 19.01 -15.03 -4.52
CA SER A 243 18.63 -13.73 -5.11
C SER A 243 17.14 -13.69 -5.47
N ASN A 244 16.29 -13.48 -4.45
CA ASN A 244 14.85 -13.38 -4.58
C ASN A 244 14.26 -12.43 -3.51
N ALA A 245 12.97 -12.09 -3.67
CA ALA A 245 12.29 -11.19 -2.75
C ALA A 245 12.14 -11.78 -1.33
N LEU A 246 11.96 -13.11 -1.17
CA LEU A 246 11.86 -13.73 0.16
C LEU A 246 13.10 -13.47 1.01
N THR A 247 14.29 -13.58 0.43
CA THR A 247 15.56 -13.29 1.11
C THR A 247 15.59 -11.84 1.58
N ASP A 248 15.23 -10.89 0.72
CA ASP A 248 15.20 -9.47 1.09
C ASP A 248 14.16 -9.19 2.19
N VAL A 249 12.97 -9.80 2.11
CA VAL A 249 11.91 -9.67 3.13
C VAL A 249 12.37 -10.22 4.48
N THR A 250 12.92 -11.44 4.52
CA THR A 250 13.34 -12.08 5.77
C THR A 250 14.53 -11.36 6.41
N ASN A 251 15.50 -10.90 5.61
CA ASN A 251 16.60 -10.06 6.07
C ASN A 251 16.11 -8.75 6.70
N ALA A 252 15.11 -8.11 6.10
CA ALA A 252 14.53 -6.88 6.63
C ALA A 252 13.83 -7.11 7.98
N ILE A 253 13.07 -8.21 8.12
CA ILE A 253 12.42 -8.58 9.39
C ILE A 253 13.48 -8.91 10.47
N ASP A 254 14.55 -9.62 10.10
CA ASP A 254 15.62 -9.94 11.04
C ASP A 254 16.45 -8.72 11.47
N ALA A 255 16.48 -7.66 10.65
CA ALA A 255 17.11 -6.38 10.97
C ALA A 255 16.25 -5.43 11.81
N ALA A 256 14.93 -5.69 11.93
CA ALA A 256 14.00 -4.83 12.65
C ALA A 256 14.39 -4.69 14.14
N THR A 257 14.28 -3.47 14.67
CA THR A 257 14.68 -3.16 16.06
C THR A 257 13.52 -2.74 16.95
N ASP A 258 12.47 -2.13 16.40
CA ASP A 258 11.44 -1.45 17.18
C ASP A 258 10.05 -2.04 16.92
N GLU A 259 9.60 -2.02 15.66
CA GLU A 259 8.23 -2.34 15.31
C GLU A 259 8.09 -2.84 13.87
N ILE A 260 7.19 -3.80 13.68
CA ILE A 260 6.71 -4.26 12.39
C ILE A 260 5.19 -4.14 12.35
N VAL A 261 4.66 -3.54 11.28
CA VAL A 261 3.23 -3.46 10.97
C VAL A 261 3.00 -4.06 9.60
N PHE A 262 2.11 -5.04 9.44
CA PHE A 262 1.84 -5.63 8.12
C PHE A 262 0.35 -5.80 7.82
N ALA A 263 0.00 -5.74 6.53
CA ALA A 263 -1.31 -6.12 6.04
C ALA A 263 -1.13 -6.95 4.77
N LEU A 264 -1.60 -8.20 4.82
CA LEU A 264 -1.33 -9.18 3.78
C LEU A 264 -2.61 -9.94 3.43
N ASN A 265 -2.96 -9.96 2.15
CA ASN A 265 -4.08 -10.77 1.67
C ASN A 265 -3.82 -12.27 1.85
N LYS A 266 -2.58 -12.71 1.57
CA LYS A 266 -2.13 -14.09 1.74
C LYS A 266 -0.72 -14.11 2.34
N LEU A 267 -0.52 -14.90 3.39
CA LEU A 267 0.76 -15.20 4.02
C LEU A 267 0.89 -16.72 4.15
N THR A 268 1.51 -17.39 3.17
CA THR A 268 1.74 -18.85 3.22
C THR A 268 3.22 -19.20 3.41
N ARG A 269 4.13 -18.21 3.36
CA ARG A 269 5.56 -18.42 3.61
C ARG A 269 5.88 -18.58 5.10
N THR A 270 6.16 -19.82 5.50
CA THR A 270 6.64 -20.14 6.87
C THR A 270 7.91 -19.40 7.24
N ASN A 271 8.86 -19.20 6.31
CA ASN A 271 10.10 -18.46 6.58
C ASN A 271 9.84 -17.02 7.05
N VAL A 272 8.80 -16.38 6.54
CA VAL A 272 8.41 -15.03 6.97
C VAL A 272 7.82 -15.07 8.37
N VAL A 273 6.94 -16.04 8.65
CA VAL A 273 6.34 -16.24 9.98
C VAL A 273 7.41 -16.52 11.03
N GLU A 274 8.37 -17.39 10.72
CA GLU A 274 9.52 -17.69 11.60
C GLU A 274 10.36 -16.43 11.85
N ALA A 275 10.59 -15.59 10.85
CA ALA A 275 11.29 -14.33 11.01
C ALA A 275 10.52 -13.35 11.93
N LEU A 276 9.19 -13.28 11.80
CA LEU A 276 8.34 -12.46 12.67
C LEU A 276 8.36 -12.94 14.12
N ILE A 277 8.31 -14.27 14.34
CA ILE A 277 8.46 -14.86 15.66
C ILE A 277 9.83 -14.51 16.27
N ARG A 278 10.91 -14.64 15.49
CA ARG A 278 12.25 -14.21 15.94
C ARG A 278 12.29 -12.71 16.27
N ALA A 279 11.62 -11.86 15.49
CA ALA A 279 11.53 -10.43 15.80
C ALA A 279 10.82 -10.19 17.14
N CYS A 280 9.69 -10.87 17.39
CA CYS A 280 9.03 -10.81 18.70
C CYS A 280 9.95 -11.27 19.83
N ASP A 281 10.71 -12.34 19.64
CA ASP A 281 11.66 -12.84 20.65
C ASP A 281 12.83 -11.90 20.91
N ARG A 282 13.18 -11.04 19.96
CA ARG A 282 14.12 -9.92 20.16
C ARG A 282 13.49 -8.70 20.84
N GLY A 283 12.19 -8.70 21.10
CA GLY A 283 11.45 -7.59 21.71
C GLY A 283 10.81 -6.62 20.72
N VAL A 284 10.85 -6.90 19.41
CA VAL A 284 10.20 -6.09 18.38
C VAL A 284 8.69 -6.22 18.51
N LEU A 285 7.96 -5.10 18.46
CA LEU A 285 6.50 -5.13 18.43
C LEU A 285 6.02 -5.55 17.05
N VAL A 286 5.21 -6.61 16.94
CA VAL A 286 4.70 -7.08 15.66
C VAL A 286 3.18 -6.98 15.64
N ASN A 287 2.65 -6.17 14.74
CA ASN A 287 1.22 -5.97 14.52
C ASN A 287 0.88 -6.35 13.08
N GLY A 288 -0.23 -7.05 12.87
CA GLY A 288 -0.61 -7.40 11.53
C GLY A 288 -2.08 -7.70 11.32
N THR A 289 -2.45 -7.87 10.07
CA THR A 289 -3.79 -8.31 9.68
C THR A 289 -3.74 -9.16 8.41
N ILE A 290 -4.60 -10.17 8.38
CA ILE A 290 -4.81 -11.14 7.31
C ILE A 290 -6.32 -11.32 7.24
N PRO A 291 -6.96 -11.36 6.06
CA PRO A 291 -8.40 -11.44 5.97
C PRO A 291 -8.91 -12.71 6.66
N LYS A 292 -10.06 -12.60 7.33
CA LYS A 292 -10.64 -13.72 8.10
C LYS A 292 -10.93 -14.92 7.21
N SER A 293 -11.37 -14.68 5.98
CA SER A 293 -11.56 -15.71 4.96
C SER A 293 -10.30 -16.55 4.69
N ASP A 294 -9.10 -16.03 4.99
CA ASP A 294 -7.84 -16.72 4.71
C ASP A 294 -7.13 -17.29 5.95
N ARG A 295 -7.51 -16.85 7.15
CA ARG A 295 -6.94 -17.32 8.43
C ARG A 295 -7.85 -18.24 9.23
N LEU A 296 -9.02 -18.60 8.69
CA LEU A 296 -9.92 -19.62 9.24
C LEU A 296 -9.64 -21.01 8.61
N PRO A 297 -10.11 -22.12 9.22
CA PRO A 297 -9.92 -23.45 8.65
C PRO A 297 -10.40 -23.52 7.19
N GLY A 298 -9.51 -23.96 6.30
CA GLY A 298 -9.75 -24.00 4.85
C GLY A 298 -9.20 -22.80 4.07
N GLY A 299 -8.77 -21.73 4.74
CA GLY A 299 -8.03 -20.62 4.13
C GLY A 299 -6.56 -20.96 3.92
N ASP A 300 -5.90 -20.29 2.95
CA ASP A 300 -4.54 -20.63 2.54
C ASP A 300 -3.50 -20.27 3.62
N SER A 301 -3.73 -19.17 4.35
CA SER A 301 -2.88 -18.73 5.46
C SER A 301 -3.23 -19.36 6.80
N TYR A 302 -4.12 -20.36 6.85
CA TYR A 302 -4.54 -20.96 8.12
C TYR A 302 -3.34 -21.53 8.91
N GLY A 303 -2.46 -22.28 8.26
CA GLY A 303 -1.32 -22.92 8.93
C GLY A 303 -0.30 -21.92 9.48
N THR A 304 0.04 -20.89 8.71
CA THR A 304 0.95 -19.79 9.11
C THR A 304 0.32 -18.89 10.18
N TRP A 305 -0.98 -18.63 10.11
CA TRP A 305 -1.72 -17.95 11.16
C TRP A 305 -1.68 -18.74 12.47
N GLN A 306 -1.90 -20.06 12.43
CA GLN A 306 -1.78 -20.93 13.61
C GLN A 306 -0.37 -20.86 14.23
N MET A 307 0.66 -20.77 13.39
CA MET A 307 2.04 -20.60 13.88
C MET A 307 2.20 -19.28 14.65
N LEU A 308 1.68 -18.16 14.13
CA LEU A 308 1.73 -16.85 14.80
C LEU A 308 0.88 -16.82 16.08
N ALA A 309 -0.27 -17.49 16.09
CA ALA A 309 -1.21 -17.50 17.22
C ALA A 309 -0.79 -18.44 18.36
N ASN A 310 0.05 -19.45 18.09
CA ASN A 310 0.45 -20.42 19.09
C ASN A 310 1.56 -19.86 20.01
N PRO A 311 1.28 -19.63 21.31
CA PRO A 311 2.27 -19.06 22.23
C PRO A 311 3.47 -19.97 22.48
N ALA A 312 3.39 -21.26 22.17
CA ALA A 312 4.49 -22.22 22.32
C ALA A 312 5.59 -22.05 21.26
N ASN A 313 5.34 -21.32 20.17
CA ASN A 313 6.32 -21.07 19.13
C ASN A 313 7.30 -19.93 19.47
N TYR A 314 7.06 -19.20 20.57
CA TYR A 314 7.85 -18.03 20.96
C TYR A 314 8.72 -18.36 22.18
N ALA A 315 9.95 -17.85 22.20
CA ALA A 315 10.87 -17.97 23.33
C ALA A 315 10.57 -16.98 24.47
N THR A 316 9.89 -15.87 24.20
CA THR A 316 9.58 -14.81 25.18
C THR A 316 8.09 -14.76 25.51
N ALA A 317 7.60 -13.69 26.17
CA ALA A 317 6.17 -13.37 26.31
C ALA A 317 5.66 -12.37 25.25
N ASN A 318 6.56 -11.79 24.44
CA ASN A 318 6.19 -10.89 23.35
C ASN A 318 5.63 -11.68 22.16
N ARG A 319 4.57 -11.20 21.52
CA ARG A 319 3.80 -11.93 20.50
C ARG A 319 3.47 -11.05 19.32
N ALA A 320 3.23 -11.67 18.16
CA ALA A 320 2.58 -10.97 17.06
C ALA A 320 1.09 -10.78 17.37
N PHE A 321 0.60 -9.54 17.24
CA PHE A 321 -0.80 -9.17 17.44
C PHE A 321 -1.51 -9.08 16.10
N LEU A 322 -2.53 -9.90 15.90
CA LEU A 322 -3.30 -9.97 14.66
C LEU A 322 -4.67 -9.33 14.87
N TYR A 323 -4.98 -8.32 14.07
CA TYR A 323 -6.21 -7.53 14.18
C TYR A 323 -7.20 -7.91 13.08
N ASP A 324 -8.49 -7.89 13.42
CA ASP A 324 -9.55 -7.91 12.42
C ASP A 324 -9.62 -6.57 11.71
N ALA A 325 -9.78 -6.61 10.40
CA ALA A 325 -10.11 -5.44 9.60
C ALA A 325 -11.59 -5.06 9.80
N TYR A 326 -11.91 -3.79 9.61
CA TYR A 326 -13.28 -3.36 9.41
C TYR A 326 -13.76 -3.78 8.02
N SER A 327 -15.00 -4.23 7.90
CA SER A 327 -15.56 -4.58 6.58
C SER A 327 -15.73 -3.35 5.69
N SER A 328 -15.91 -2.16 6.27
CA SER A 328 -16.01 -0.90 5.54
C SER A 328 -15.36 0.26 6.28
N ALA A 329 -15.11 1.36 5.57
CA ALA A 329 -14.56 2.59 6.13
C ALA A 329 -15.50 3.30 7.12
N ALA A 330 -16.79 2.93 7.15
CA ALA A 330 -17.73 3.38 8.18
C ALA A 330 -17.39 2.79 9.56
N ARG A 331 -16.60 1.71 9.60
CA ARG A 331 -16.12 1.06 10.83
C ARG A 331 -17.25 0.59 11.76
N THR A 332 -18.36 0.16 11.17
CA THR A 332 -19.54 -0.31 11.92
C THR A 332 -19.48 -1.81 12.21
N ASN A 333 -18.76 -2.57 11.38
CA ASN A 333 -18.62 -4.01 11.51
C ASN A 333 -17.19 -4.45 11.20
N TYR A 334 -16.75 -5.52 11.85
CA TYR A 334 -15.51 -6.22 11.53
C TYR A 334 -15.72 -7.24 10.40
N ASP A 335 -14.60 -7.68 9.84
CA ASP A 335 -14.48 -8.80 8.91
C ASP A 335 -15.26 -10.02 9.43
N ALA A 336 -16.28 -10.39 8.67
CA ALA A 336 -17.16 -11.52 8.91
C ALA A 336 -16.78 -12.75 8.06
N GLY A 337 -15.66 -12.70 7.34
CA GLY A 337 -15.22 -13.72 6.39
C GLY A 337 -15.37 -13.29 4.93
N GLU A 338 -15.42 -11.98 4.66
CA GLU A 338 -15.44 -11.45 3.31
C GLU A 338 -14.18 -11.92 2.55
N ALA A 339 -14.36 -12.35 1.30
CA ALA A 339 -13.26 -12.80 0.47
C ALA A 339 -12.35 -11.62 0.10
N ASP A 340 -11.05 -11.78 0.32
CA ASP A 340 -10.02 -10.78 -0.03
C ASP A 340 -10.28 -9.37 0.55
N LEU A 341 -10.95 -9.24 1.70
CA LEU A 341 -11.26 -7.93 2.27
C LEU A 341 -9.99 -7.10 2.54
N THR A 342 -9.02 -7.70 3.21
CA THR A 342 -7.67 -7.14 3.37
C THR A 342 -6.88 -7.47 2.11
N HIS A 343 -7.13 -6.75 1.02
CA HIS A 343 -6.41 -6.96 -0.24
C HIS A 343 -5.08 -6.18 -0.31
N ALA A 344 -4.63 -5.61 0.81
CA ALA A 344 -3.33 -5.00 0.97
C ALA A 344 -2.19 -6.03 0.97
N LYS A 345 -1.00 -5.58 0.57
CA LYS A 345 0.19 -6.41 0.40
C LYS A 345 1.41 -5.58 0.79
N TYR A 346 1.62 -5.41 2.09
CA TYR A 346 2.77 -4.67 2.58
C TYR A 346 3.21 -5.05 4.00
N MET A 347 4.42 -4.59 4.32
CA MET A 347 4.95 -4.51 5.67
C MET A 347 5.72 -3.21 5.86
N ALA A 348 5.42 -2.47 6.92
CA ALA A 348 6.21 -1.34 7.41
C ALA A 348 7.06 -1.81 8.60
N ILE A 349 8.38 -1.62 8.50
CA ILE A 349 9.38 -1.99 9.48
C ILE A 349 9.98 -0.71 10.05
N ASP A 350 10.14 -0.68 11.36
CA ASP A 350 10.63 0.42 12.17
C ASP A 350 10.11 1.79 11.70
N PRO A 351 8.78 1.94 11.46
CA PRO A 351 8.21 3.15 10.87
C PRO A 351 8.60 4.40 11.66
N ARG A 352 8.88 4.22 12.95
CA ARG A 352 9.22 5.27 13.91
C ARG A 352 10.66 5.15 14.44
N GLY A 353 11.43 4.15 14.00
CA GLY A 353 12.83 3.93 14.36
C GLY A 353 13.80 4.69 13.47
N GLU A 354 15.10 4.39 13.55
CA GLU A 354 16.14 5.06 12.76
C GLU A 354 16.14 4.64 11.28
N HIS A 355 15.73 3.40 10.99
CA HIS A 355 15.80 2.78 9.67
C HIS A 355 14.41 2.36 9.14
N PRO A 356 13.45 3.29 8.97
CA PRO A 356 12.10 2.95 8.51
C PRO A 356 12.11 2.37 7.10
N LEU A 357 11.42 1.26 6.89
CA LEU A 357 11.31 0.57 5.61
C LEU A 357 9.87 0.17 5.34
N VAL A 358 9.40 0.33 4.11
CA VAL A 358 8.17 -0.30 3.61
C VAL A 358 8.53 -1.32 2.55
N ILE A 359 7.94 -2.50 2.66
CA ILE A 359 7.93 -3.52 1.63
C ILE A 359 6.52 -3.55 1.05
N HIS A 360 6.33 -3.30 -0.24
CA HIS A 360 5.01 -3.20 -0.86
C HIS A 360 5.05 -3.59 -2.34
N GLY A 361 3.96 -4.11 -2.88
CA GLY A 361 3.81 -4.30 -4.32
C GLY A 361 2.55 -5.09 -4.62
N SER A 362 2.61 -5.87 -5.69
CA SER A 362 1.52 -6.75 -6.10
C SER A 362 1.56 -8.12 -5.44
N ALA A 363 2.72 -8.50 -4.89
CA ALA A 363 3.00 -9.85 -4.41
C ALA A 363 2.24 -10.21 -3.14
N ASN A 364 1.53 -11.33 -3.20
CA ASN A 364 1.16 -12.08 -2.01
C ASN A 364 2.43 -12.69 -1.37
N TRP A 365 2.37 -13.03 -0.07
CA TRP A 365 3.54 -13.58 0.62
C TRP A 365 3.51 -15.11 0.55
N THR A 366 3.64 -15.62 -0.68
CA THR A 366 3.59 -17.04 -1.07
C THR A 366 4.88 -17.47 -1.76
N ALA A 367 5.03 -18.78 -2.03
CA ALA A 367 6.17 -19.30 -2.79
C ALA A 367 6.19 -18.75 -4.23
N SER A 368 5.03 -18.78 -4.87
CA SER A 368 4.81 -18.34 -6.25
C SER A 368 5.24 -16.91 -6.52
N ALA A 369 5.06 -16.03 -5.53
CA ALA A 369 5.29 -14.60 -5.68
C ALA A 369 6.63 -14.12 -5.11
N LEU A 370 7.22 -14.79 -4.11
CA LEU A 370 8.45 -14.33 -3.45
C LEU A 370 9.70 -15.16 -3.77
N VAL A 371 9.57 -16.34 -4.37
CA VAL A 371 10.70 -17.28 -4.54
C VAL A 371 10.73 -17.98 -5.88
N ALA A 372 9.58 -18.37 -6.43
CA ALA A 372 9.53 -19.23 -7.61
C ALA A 372 10.28 -18.63 -8.81
N THR A 373 10.86 -19.50 -9.64
CA THR A 373 11.66 -19.13 -10.81
C THR A 373 10.87 -19.18 -12.12
N ASN A 374 9.57 -19.48 -12.06
CA ASN A 374 8.74 -19.69 -13.26
C ASN A 374 7.22 -19.50 -13.03
N GLU A 375 6.76 -18.97 -11.88
CA GLU A 375 5.33 -18.90 -11.56
C GLU A 375 4.71 -17.52 -11.82
N ASN A 376 4.84 -16.55 -10.90
CA ASN A 376 4.16 -15.27 -11.05
C ASN A 376 5.10 -14.17 -11.60
N ASP A 377 4.60 -13.37 -12.54
CA ASP A 377 5.14 -12.03 -12.78
C ASP A 377 4.56 -11.08 -11.72
N GLU A 378 5.42 -10.52 -10.87
CA GLU A 378 5.04 -9.70 -9.72
C GLU A 378 6.11 -8.62 -9.51
N ASN A 379 5.78 -7.62 -8.69
CA ASN A 379 6.76 -6.68 -8.20
C ASN A 379 6.72 -6.56 -6.66
N VAL A 380 7.90 -6.34 -6.08
CA VAL A 380 8.10 -6.04 -4.66
C VAL A 380 9.04 -4.86 -4.51
N LEU A 381 8.52 -3.75 -4.02
CA LEU A 381 9.25 -2.53 -3.72
C LEU A 381 9.72 -2.49 -2.28
N PHE A 382 10.96 -2.09 -2.09
CA PHE A 382 11.59 -1.83 -0.81
C PHE A 382 11.90 -0.34 -0.71
N LEU A 383 11.19 0.34 0.19
CA LEU A 383 11.08 1.78 0.32
C LEU A 383 11.62 2.21 1.69
N PRO A 384 12.94 2.45 1.84
CA PRO A 384 13.57 2.86 3.09
C PRO A 384 13.25 4.34 3.42
N HIS A 385 11.97 4.65 3.62
CA HIS A 385 11.45 6.02 3.64
C HIS A 385 10.47 6.26 4.79
N ARG A 386 10.79 7.22 5.68
CA ARG A 386 9.99 7.51 6.88
C ARG A 386 8.54 7.93 6.58
N GLY A 387 8.37 8.91 5.68
CA GLY A 387 7.05 9.44 5.31
C GLY A 387 6.10 8.36 4.77
N MET A 388 6.58 7.52 3.84
CA MET A 388 5.84 6.36 3.36
C MET A 388 5.55 5.36 4.48
N ALA A 389 6.53 5.00 5.32
CA ALA A 389 6.27 4.10 6.45
C ALA A 389 5.15 4.59 7.37
N HIS A 390 5.11 5.89 7.66
CA HIS A 390 3.99 6.50 8.40
C HIS A 390 2.65 6.39 7.63
N ALA A 391 2.65 6.61 6.32
CA ALA A 391 1.44 6.51 5.50
C ALA A 391 0.87 5.09 5.47
N PHE A 392 1.73 4.07 5.37
CA PHE A 392 1.34 2.67 5.40
C PHE A 392 0.79 2.27 6.78
N VAL A 393 1.41 2.71 7.88
CA VAL A 393 0.83 2.53 9.23
C VAL A 393 -0.51 3.26 9.36
N ALA A 394 -0.67 4.43 8.75
CA ALA A 394 -1.95 5.14 8.78
C ALA A 394 -3.04 4.40 7.99
N GLN A 395 -2.71 3.69 6.93
CA GLN A 395 -3.64 2.79 6.25
C GLN A 395 -4.03 1.61 7.13
N PHE A 396 -3.06 0.95 7.78
CA PHE A 396 -3.31 -0.15 8.72
C PHE A 396 -4.33 0.27 9.79
N ASN A 397 -4.16 1.49 10.29
CA ASN A 397 -5.04 2.10 11.28
C ASN A 397 -6.40 2.48 10.69
N ALA A 398 -6.48 3.00 9.47
CA ALA A 398 -7.79 3.24 8.86
C ALA A 398 -8.61 1.95 8.74
N MET A 399 -7.93 0.82 8.49
CA MET A 399 -8.52 -0.49 8.26
C MET A 399 -8.78 -1.31 9.54
N THR A 400 -8.06 -1.06 10.63
CA THR A 400 -8.10 -1.88 11.87
C THR A 400 -8.15 -0.99 13.13
N ASP A 401 -8.31 -1.59 14.31
CA ASP A 401 -8.11 -0.87 15.58
C ASP A 401 -6.64 -0.84 16.03
N GLY A 402 -5.72 -1.43 15.26
CA GLY A 402 -4.56 -2.08 15.86
C GLY A 402 -3.50 -1.16 16.47
N THR A 403 -3.31 0.05 15.96
CA THR A 403 -2.46 1.03 16.64
C THR A 403 -3.24 2.28 17.08
N ILE A 404 -4.57 2.19 17.28
CA ILE A 404 -5.41 3.36 17.51
C ILE A 404 -5.91 3.51 18.95
N PRO A 405 -5.88 4.73 19.52
CA PRO A 405 -4.97 5.82 19.18
C PRO A 405 -3.60 5.52 19.83
N TRP A 406 -2.51 5.74 19.10
CA TRP A 406 -1.16 5.54 19.66
C TRP A 406 -0.49 6.87 20.01
N CYS A 407 0.40 6.83 21.00
CA CYS A 407 1.44 7.83 21.18
C CYS A 407 2.77 7.17 21.55
N GLY A 408 3.85 7.91 21.33
CA GLY A 408 5.21 7.51 21.68
C GLY A 408 6.03 8.74 22.05
N LEU A 409 6.63 8.69 23.24
CA LEU A 409 7.56 9.72 23.69
C LEU A 409 8.94 9.47 23.08
N ARG A 410 9.48 10.47 22.39
CA ARG A 410 10.83 10.47 21.81
C ARG A 410 11.72 11.40 22.62
N SER A 411 12.86 10.87 23.06
CA SER A 411 13.89 11.67 23.72
C SER A 411 14.43 12.72 22.75
N GLY A 412 14.57 13.96 23.23
CA GLY A 412 15.27 15.03 22.49
C GLY A 412 16.78 14.85 22.41
N GLY A 413 17.34 13.75 22.91
CA GLY A 413 18.78 13.61 23.09
C GLY A 413 19.32 14.75 23.97
N SER A 414 20.37 15.42 23.50
CA SER A 414 21.01 16.55 24.20
C SER A 414 20.22 17.86 24.15
N SER A 415 19.16 17.98 23.34
CA SER A 415 18.48 19.25 23.08
C SER A 415 17.39 19.65 24.11
N ALA A 416 17.38 19.06 25.31
CA ALA A 416 16.47 19.37 26.44
C ALA A 416 14.95 19.33 26.16
N VAL A 417 14.52 18.87 24.98
CA VAL A 417 13.12 18.94 24.52
C VAL A 417 12.71 17.59 23.95
N SER A 418 11.87 16.87 24.70
CA SER A 418 11.28 15.61 24.23
C SER A 418 10.13 15.90 23.26
N ARG A 419 9.80 14.94 22.40
CA ARG A 419 8.68 15.05 21.45
C ARG A 419 7.72 13.91 21.66
N LEU A 420 6.45 14.20 21.81
CA LEU A 420 5.40 13.20 21.79
C LEU A 420 4.86 13.09 20.37
N SER A 421 5.12 11.97 19.71
CA SER A 421 4.49 11.63 18.44
C SER A 421 3.23 10.82 18.71
N TYR A 422 2.14 11.10 18.01
CA TYR A 422 0.87 10.42 18.24
C TYR A 422 0.06 10.33 16.95
N TRP A 423 -0.88 9.41 16.89
CA TRP A 423 -1.81 9.28 15.78
C TRP A 423 -3.25 9.32 16.27
N LEU A 424 -4.07 10.12 15.60
CA LEU A 424 -5.49 10.28 15.90
C LEU A 424 -6.35 9.72 14.75
N PRO A 425 -7.37 8.90 15.05
CA PRO A 425 -8.28 8.38 14.02
C PRO A 425 -9.26 9.42 13.50
N TYR A 426 -9.58 10.40 14.34
CA TYR A 426 -10.63 11.37 14.11
C TYR A 426 -10.11 12.76 14.45
N THR A 427 -10.82 13.78 13.98
CA THR A 427 -10.57 15.18 14.31
C THR A 427 -11.19 15.62 15.64
N THR A 428 -11.79 14.69 16.40
CA THR A 428 -12.29 14.94 17.74
C THR A 428 -11.15 15.32 18.68
N ALA A 429 -11.47 15.94 19.81
CA ALA A 429 -10.47 16.26 20.82
C ALA A 429 -9.90 14.97 21.44
N TYR A 430 -8.58 14.93 21.60
CA TYR A 430 -7.88 13.86 22.29
C TYR A 430 -6.99 14.44 23.38
N GLU A 431 -6.72 13.64 24.39
CA GLU A 431 -5.75 13.93 25.44
C GLU A 431 -4.75 12.79 25.58
N VAL A 432 -3.60 13.12 26.15
CA VAL A 432 -2.57 12.16 26.54
C VAL A 432 -2.75 11.89 28.01
N VAL A 433 -2.83 10.62 28.37
CA VAL A 433 -2.90 10.18 29.76
C VAL A 433 -1.70 9.31 30.08
N HIS A 434 -1.28 9.38 31.34
CA HIS A 434 -0.09 8.71 31.86
C HIS A 434 -0.47 7.80 33.01
N ALA A 435 0.24 6.68 33.12
CA ALA A 435 0.20 5.83 34.29
C ALA A 435 1.60 5.29 34.57
N THR A 436 1.94 5.10 35.85
CA THR A 436 3.13 4.34 36.26
C THR A 436 2.85 2.83 36.30
N ASN A 437 1.58 2.42 36.28
CA ASN A 437 1.12 1.04 36.26
C ASN A 437 0.00 0.88 35.22
N VAL A 438 0.25 0.14 34.13
CA VAL A 438 -0.74 -0.08 33.07
C VAL A 438 -1.94 -0.93 33.50
N PHE A 439 -1.80 -1.73 34.55
CA PHE A 439 -2.83 -2.67 35.00
C PHE A 439 -3.85 -2.04 35.96
N ASP A 440 -3.56 -0.85 36.49
CA ASP A 440 -4.50 -0.09 37.32
C ASP A 440 -5.19 0.97 36.46
N LEU A 441 -6.44 0.69 36.06
CA LEU A 441 -7.22 1.62 35.24
C LEU A 441 -7.47 2.97 35.93
N SER A 442 -7.40 3.02 37.27
CA SER A 442 -7.56 4.25 38.05
C SER A 442 -6.27 5.08 38.13
N ALA A 443 -5.12 4.48 37.82
CA ALA A 443 -3.81 5.16 37.82
C ALA A 443 -3.57 6.01 36.56
N TRP A 444 -4.44 5.91 35.54
CA TRP A 444 -4.34 6.73 34.33
C TRP A 444 -4.81 8.16 34.59
N THR A 445 -3.87 9.05 34.86
CA THR A 445 -4.11 10.47 35.12
C THR A 445 -3.76 11.31 33.90
N ASN A 446 -4.36 12.51 33.80
CA ASN A 446 -4.19 13.36 32.63
C ASN A 446 -2.76 13.91 32.57
N PHE A 447 -1.99 13.42 31.61
CA PHE A 447 -0.68 13.96 31.27
C PHE A 447 -0.86 15.14 30.31
N VAL A 448 -1.39 16.22 30.86
CA VAL A 448 -1.11 17.63 30.53
C VAL A 448 -0.84 17.95 29.06
N GLN A 449 -1.73 17.62 28.13
CA GLN A 449 -1.92 18.39 26.90
C GLN A 449 -3.20 17.97 26.16
N SER A 450 -4.08 18.94 25.85
CA SER A 450 -5.03 18.75 24.76
C SER A 450 -4.23 18.63 23.47
N LEU A 451 -4.38 17.50 22.79
CA LEU A 451 -3.74 17.30 21.50
C LEU A 451 -4.46 18.17 20.47
N PRO A 452 -3.73 18.92 19.62
CA PRO A 452 -4.31 19.55 18.45
C PRO A 452 -5.22 18.57 17.71
N SER A 453 -6.44 19.01 17.40
CA SER A 453 -7.37 18.24 16.59
C SER A 453 -6.78 18.06 15.18
N GLY A 454 -6.66 16.81 14.75
CA GLY A 454 -6.10 16.47 13.45
C GLY A 454 -5.95 14.98 13.29
N ARG A 455 -6.71 14.38 12.36
CA ARG A 455 -6.55 12.97 12.00
C ARG A 455 -5.16 12.74 11.40
N GLY A 456 -4.56 11.59 11.70
CA GLY A 456 -3.24 11.21 11.19
C GLY A 456 -2.13 11.36 12.24
N THR A 457 -0.87 11.24 11.78
CA THR A 457 0.31 11.34 12.63
C THR A 457 0.63 12.80 12.91
N ASN A 458 0.76 13.13 14.19
CA ASN A 458 1.06 14.45 14.70
C ASN A 458 2.27 14.38 15.64
N THR A 459 2.84 15.53 15.96
CA THR A 459 3.90 15.63 16.97
C THR A 459 3.72 16.90 17.77
N VAL A 460 3.88 16.78 19.08
CA VAL A 460 3.87 17.92 19.99
C VAL A 460 5.14 17.92 20.83
N THR A 461 5.70 19.10 21.00
CA THR A 461 6.84 19.30 21.89
C THR A 461 6.39 19.13 23.34
N VAL A 462 7.06 18.27 24.08
CA VAL A 462 6.85 18.10 25.52
C VAL A 462 8.11 18.49 26.27
N THR A 463 7.97 19.33 27.30
CA THR A 463 9.12 19.71 28.14
C THR A 463 9.63 18.49 28.91
N ASN A 464 10.91 18.49 29.30
CA ASN A 464 11.59 17.37 30.01
C ASN A 464 11.00 16.99 31.40
N ARG A 465 9.78 17.45 31.74
CA ARG A 465 8.98 16.94 32.86
C ARG A 465 8.09 15.76 32.45
N ALA A 466 8.41 15.06 31.36
CA ALA A 466 7.79 13.79 31.03
C ALA A 466 8.06 12.76 32.14
N GLU A 467 7.06 12.53 32.99
CA GLU A 467 7.14 11.57 34.08
C GLU A 467 7.41 10.16 33.53
N ARG A 468 8.39 9.44 34.09
CA ARG A 468 8.63 8.05 33.70
C ARG A 468 7.35 7.24 33.90
N GLY A 469 6.87 6.61 32.82
CA GLY A 469 5.66 5.81 32.84
C GLY A 469 5.16 5.52 31.43
N PHE A 470 3.94 5.01 31.37
CA PHE A 470 3.26 4.64 30.14
C PHE A 470 2.37 5.79 29.69
N TYR A 471 2.34 6.04 28.39
CA TYR A 471 1.49 7.04 27.78
C TYR A 471 0.48 6.37 26.87
N ARG A 472 -0.76 6.84 26.90
CA ARG A 472 -1.77 6.51 25.90
C ARG A 472 -2.53 7.75 25.50
N VAL A 473 -3.10 7.72 24.31
CA VAL A 473 -4.02 8.74 23.84
C VAL A 473 -5.44 8.25 24.12
N ARG A 474 -6.37 9.16 24.41
CA ARG A 474 -7.80 8.83 24.47
C ARG A 474 -8.66 10.01 24.01
N PRO A 475 -9.87 9.77 23.48
CA PRO A 475 -10.82 10.84 23.22
C PRO A 475 -11.12 11.62 24.51
N VAL A 476 -11.26 12.94 24.39
CA VAL A 476 -11.79 13.76 25.50
C VAL A 476 -13.29 13.46 25.60
N PRO A 477 -13.81 13.05 26.78
CA PRO A 477 -15.23 12.75 26.98
C PRO A 477 -16.20 13.89 26.65
#